data_AF-A0A178K8Y6-F1
#
_entry.id   AF-A0A178K8Y6-F1
#
_cell.length_a   1.000
_cell.length_b   1.000
_cell.length_c   1.000
_cell.angle_alpha   90.00
_cell.angle_beta   90.00
_cell.angle_gamma   90.00
#
_symmetry.space_group_name_H-M   'P 1'
#
loop_
_entity.id
_entity.type
_entity.pdbx_description
1 polymer ?
#
loop_
_entity_poly.entity_id
_entity_poly.type
_entity_poly.pdbx_seq_one_letter_code
_entity_poly.pdbx_strand_id
1 'polypeptide(L)'
;MTKKTKRTRKPSAELSSSAAEASELLNQPLKTRKSQITVPLLRLQLGVLAVVVAVMSLMSVIAWQYWQHQKLQADWFAQEQVIFNQRTQINELLVELDDQLQQQVALKADISTAGELLADQNLSMSLLDEEVTRLTGLLADRDKQLKVTKSTYQRNLSSQLKREKARLRSSEQALAQEKQMLAAQEAAVKSKMGDVSEWEKKKAEFDKLYASSALEVENEKRIDKLMAQFNSLRVDLNVVNECDKDYLYRYNEAKSVLNHIRTFIQKYEMKQEYYFYVISNDSQITSQNRRLCLKE
;
A
#
# COMPACT_ATOMS: atom_id res chain seq x y z
N MET A 1 -22.92 61.98 -34.40
CA MET A 1 -24.32 61.74 -34.00
C MET A 1 -24.44 62.11 -32.53
N THR A 2 -24.91 63.33 -32.24
CA THR A 2 -26.22 63.67 -31.61
C THR A 2 -26.26 63.34 -30.12
N LYS A 3 -26.59 64.23 -29.18
CA LYS A 3 -27.13 65.60 -29.23
C LYS A 3 -26.92 66.24 -27.85
N LYS A 4 -26.41 67.47 -27.81
CA LYS A 4 -26.55 68.41 -26.67
C LYS A 4 -28.03 68.79 -26.53
N THR A 5 -28.51 69.05 -25.31
CA THR A 5 -29.75 69.81 -25.13
C THR A 5 -29.57 70.88 -24.06
N LYS A 6 -29.96 72.08 -24.48
CA LYS A 6 -29.91 73.41 -23.85
C LYS A 6 -31.36 73.88 -23.78
N ARG A 7 -31.80 74.47 -22.68
CA ARG A 7 -33.00 75.35 -22.58
C ARG A 7 -32.97 75.99 -21.18
N THR A 8 -32.75 77.29 -20.97
CA THR A 8 -33.60 78.48 -21.23
C THR A 8 -35.09 78.32 -20.88
N ARG A 9 -35.54 79.05 -19.86
CA ARG A 9 -36.73 79.92 -19.95
C ARG A 9 -36.80 80.96 -18.83
N LYS A 10 -37.12 82.18 -19.27
CA LYS A 10 -37.54 83.38 -18.54
C LYS A 10 -39.09 83.46 -18.65
N PRO A 11 -39.78 84.55 -18.24
CA PRO A 11 -40.78 84.64 -17.18
C PRO A 11 -42.25 84.69 -17.69
N SER A 12 -43.20 84.76 -16.77
CA SER A 12 -44.60 85.23 -16.96
C SER A 12 -44.97 85.94 -15.65
N ALA A 13 -45.31 87.23 -15.57
CA ALA A 13 -46.22 88.09 -16.31
C ALA A 13 -47.72 87.77 -16.07
N GLU A 14 -48.37 88.75 -15.43
CA GLU A 14 -49.79 89.15 -15.52
C GLU A 14 -50.86 88.32 -14.80
N LEU A 15 -51.64 88.97 -13.92
CA LEU A 15 -52.93 89.62 -14.21
C LEU A 15 -53.35 90.40 -12.93
N SER A 16 -53.57 91.73 -12.97
CA SER A 16 -54.86 92.44 -13.18
C SER A 16 -55.88 92.17 -12.05
N SER A 17 -56.76 93.06 -11.56
CA SER A 17 -57.31 94.35 -11.98
C SER A 17 -58.18 94.81 -10.77
N SER A 18 -58.21 96.08 -10.36
CA SER A 18 -59.14 97.15 -10.80
C SER A 18 -60.30 97.43 -9.83
N ALA A 19 -60.78 98.68 -9.89
CA ALA A 19 -61.86 99.40 -9.20
C ALA A 19 -61.30 100.49 -8.25
N ALA A 20 -61.11 101.76 -8.63
CA ALA A 20 -62.06 102.76 -9.21
C ALA A 20 -63.30 102.92 -8.31
N GLU A 21 -63.78 104.10 -7.91
CA GLU A 21 -63.68 105.45 -8.48
C GLU A 21 -64.39 106.48 -7.57
N ALA A 22 -64.23 107.77 -7.90
CA ALA A 22 -65.17 108.90 -7.70
C ALA A 22 -65.37 109.46 -6.26
N SER A 23 -65.47 110.76 -5.98
CA SER A 23 -65.47 112.05 -6.72
C SER A 23 -65.40 113.15 -5.64
N GLU A 24 -64.61 114.22 -5.70
CA GLU A 24 -64.57 115.35 -6.64
C GLU A 24 -65.48 116.56 -6.24
N LEU A 25 -64.80 117.69 -6.00
CA LEU A 25 -65.16 119.11 -6.16
C LEU A 25 -66.31 119.76 -5.33
N LEU A 26 -66.00 120.91 -4.68
CA LEU A 26 -66.30 122.24 -5.26
C LEU A 26 -65.76 123.44 -4.43
N ASN A 27 -64.88 124.22 -5.07
CA ASN A 27 -64.85 125.68 -5.28
C ASN A 27 -64.96 126.77 -4.17
N GLN A 28 -64.09 127.78 -4.42
CA GLN A 28 -63.86 129.14 -3.88
C GLN A 28 -65.03 130.15 -4.15
N PRO A 29 -64.85 131.51 -4.16
CA PRO A 29 -64.58 132.50 -3.09
C PRO A 29 -65.59 133.71 -3.09
N LEU A 30 -65.28 134.76 -2.30
CA LEU A 30 -65.60 136.21 -2.45
C LEU A 30 -66.72 136.91 -1.62
N LYS A 31 -66.27 137.99 -0.96
CA LYS A 31 -66.82 139.37 -0.84
C LYS A 31 -68.03 139.71 0.07
N THR A 32 -67.67 140.44 1.13
CA THR A 32 -68.24 141.72 1.64
C THR A 32 -69.76 141.97 1.60
N ARG A 33 -70.37 142.15 2.79
CA ARG A 33 -71.44 143.13 3.01
C ARG A 33 -71.54 143.56 4.48
N LYS A 34 -71.64 144.88 4.69
CA LYS A 34 -71.84 145.57 5.97
C LYS A 34 -73.24 145.29 6.53
N SER A 35 -73.36 145.06 7.83
CA SER A 35 -74.54 145.48 8.61
C SER A 35 -74.18 145.56 10.09
N GLN A 36 -74.24 146.77 10.62
CA GLN A 36 -74.20 147.10 12.05
C GLN A 36 -75.47 146.56 12.71
N ILE A 37 -75.33 145.73 13.76
CA ILE A 37 -76.34 145.59 14.82
C ILE A 37 -75.59 145.44 16.15
N THR A 38 -75.64 146.50 16.94
CA THR A 38 -75.36 146.56 18.37
C THR A 38 -76.40 145.77 19.16
N VAL A 39 -76.01 144.77 19.98
CA VAL A 39 -76.48 144.52 21.36
C VAL A 39 -75.48 143.53 22.04
N PRO A 40 -74.98 143.78 23.26
CA PRO A 40 -74.02 142.91 23.93
C PRO A 40 -74.72 141.96 24.93
N LEU A 41 -74.63 140.63 24.75
CA LEU A 41 -74.76 139.62 25.85
C LEU A 41 -74.52 138.15 25.39
N LEU A 42 -73.41 137.81 24.71
CA LEU A 42 -73.18 136.42 24.25
C LEU A 42 -71.68 136.06 24.09
N ARG A 43 -70.88 136.26 25.14
CA ARG A 43 -69.42 135.95 25.14
C ARG A 43 -69.00 134.69 25.91
N LEU A 44 -69.94 133.94 26.50
CA LEU A 44 -69.58 132.72 27.26
C LEU A 44 -69.75 131.39 26.49
N GLN A 45 -70.52 131.33 25.40
CA GLN A 45 -70.78 130.03 24.71
C GLN A 45 -69.82 129.71 23.55
N LEU A 46 -69.22 130.72 22.90
CA LEU A 46 -68.24 130.51 21.82
C LEU A 46 -66.86 130.02 22.31
N GLY A 47 -66.46 130.38 23.54
CA GLY A 47 -65.21 129.90 24.14
C GLY A 47 -65.26 128.40 24.46
N VAL A 48 -66.40 127.90 24.95
CA VAL A 48 -66.59 126.46 25.24
C VAL A 48 -66.53 125.63 23.96
N LEU A 49 -67.14 126.12 22.88
CA LEU A 49 -67.16 125.41 21.59
C LEU A 49 -65.75 125.34 20.95
N ALA A 50 -64.96 126.41 21.06
CA ALA A 50 -63.56 126.42 20.61
C ALA A 50 -62.67 125.45 21.41
N VAL A 51 -62.87 125.35 22.73
CA VAL A 51 -62.17 124.39 23.59
C VAL A 51 -62.57 122.95 23.23
N VAL A 52 -63.85 122.68 23.00
CA VAL A 52 -64.34 121.36 22.58
C VAL A 52 -63.74 120.94 21.25
N VAL A 53 -63.70 121.83 20.25
CA VAL A 53 -63.08 121.55 18.95
C VAL A 53 -61.57 121.31 19.10
N ALA A 54 -60.86 122.09 19.93
CA ALA A 54 -59.45 121.88 20.21
C ALA A 54 -59.20 120.52 20.89
N VAL A 55 -60.01 120.14 21.88
CA VAL A 55 -59.92 118.85 22.57
C VAL A 55 -60.22 117.70 21.60
N MET A 56 -61.25 117.81 20.76
CA MET A 56 -61.55 116.79 19.74
C MET A 56 -60.44 116.64 18.70
N SER A 57 -59.80 117.75 18.29
CA SER A 57 -58.66 117.71 17.38
C SER A 57 -57.43 117.05 18.03
N LEU A 58 -57.14 117.36 19.30
CA LEU A 58 -56.09 116.70 20.08
C LEU A 58 -56.35 115.20 20.23
N MET A 59 -57.58 114.81 20.56
CA MET A 59 -57.97 113.40 20.67
C MET A 59 -57.84 112.68 19.33
N SER A 60 -58.15 113.33 18.21
CA SER A 60 -57.96 112.77 16.87
C SER A 60 -56.50 112.56 16.50
N VAL A 61 -55.61 113.49 16.87
CA VAL A 61 -54.16 113.38 16.67
C VAL A 61 -53.57 112.27 17.55
N ILE A 62 -54.00 112.17 18.80
CA ILE A 62 -53.57 111.10 19.72
C ILE A 62 -54.06 109.74 19.20
N ALA A 63 -55.31 109.63 18.75
CA ALA A 63 -55.83 108.39 18.16
C ALA A 63 -55.08 108.01 16.88
N TRP A 64 -54.73 108.98 16.04
CA TRP A 64 -53.94 108.74 14.83
C TRP A 64 -52.51 108.31 15.15
N GLN A 65 -51.83 108.96 16.10
CA GLN A 65 -50.50 108.53 16.58
C GLN A 65 -50.54 107.15 17.21
N TYR A 66 -51.57 106.86 18.00
CA TYR A 66 -51.75 105.55 18.63
C TYR A 66 -51.96 104.46 17.56
N TRP A 67 -52.81 104.72 16.57
CA TRP A 67 -53.02 103.82 15.43
C TRP A 67 -51.74 103.62 14.60
N GLN A 68 -51.00 104.69 14.34
CA GLN A 68 -49.73 104.62 13.63
C GLN A 68 -48.69 103.79 14.40
N HIS A 69 -48.64 103.96 15.73
CA HIS A 69 -47.76 103.19 16.61
C HIS A 69 -48.17 101.71 16.66
N GLN A 70 -49.47 101.40 16.72
CA GLN A 70 -49.95 100.02 16.63
C GLN A 70 -49.61 99.38 15.29
N LYS A 71 -49.75 100.13 14.18
CA LYS A 71 -49.38 99.65 12.86
C LYS A 71 -47.88 99.34 12.76
N LEU A 72 -47.04 100.25 13.25
CA LEU A 72 -45.58 100.04 13.32
C LEU A 72 -45.20 98.83 14.17
N GLN A 73 -45.87 98.60 15.30
CA GLN A 73 -45.67 97.42 16.12
C GLN A 73 -46.09 96.13 15.39
N ALA A 74 -47.24 96.14 14.71
CA ALA A 74 -47.72 95.01 13.93
C ALA A 74 -46.76 94.65 12.77
N ASP A 75 -46.25 95.66 12.05
CA ASP A 75 -45.26 95.49 10.99
C ASP A 75 -43.93 94.93 11.54
N TRP A 76 -43.48 95.40 12.71
CA TRP A 76 -42.30 94.87 13.41
C TRP A 76 -42.47 93.40 13.82
N PHE A 77 -43.62 93.04 14.40
CA PHE A 77 -43.91 91.65 14.77
C PHE A 77 -43.98 90.75 13.54
N ALA A 78 -44.60 91.21 12.45
CA ALA A 78 -44.63 90.48 11.19
C ALA A 78 -43.20 90.24 10.63
N GLN A 79 -42.34 91.25 10.69
CA GLN A 79 -40.94 91.13 10.27
C GLN A 79 -40.14 90.18 11.17
N GLU A 80 -40.30 90.27 12.49
CA GLU A 80 -39.62 89.39 13.44
C GLU A 80 -40.05 87.93 13.26
N GLN A 81 -41.33 87.69 12.95
CA GLN A 81 -41.83 86.35 12.67
C GLN A 81 -41.24 85.77 11.37
N VAL A 82 -41.06 86.60 10.33
CA VAL A 82 -40.36 86.20 9.10
C VAL A 82 -38.89 85.86 9.39
N ILE A 83 -38.20 86.70 10.16
CA ILE A 83 -36.79 86.46 10.53
C ILE A 83 -36.66 85.18 11.36
N PHE A 84 -37.57 84.97 12.33
CA PHE A 84 -37.61 83.75 13.14
C PHE A 84 -37.81 82.51 12.28
N ASN A 85 -38.80 82.52 11.37
CA ASN A 85 -39.07 81.40 10.46
C ASN A 85 -37.89 81.12 9.50
N GLN A 86 -37.23 82.16 9.01
CA GLN A 86 -36.02 82.00 8.19
C GLN A 86 -34.87 81.41 9.00
N ARG A 87 -34.68 81.84 10.25
CA ARG A 87 -33.66 81.30 11.14
C ARG A 87 -33.90 79.84 11.47
N THR A 88 -35.15 79.44 11.71
CA THR A 88 -35.49 78.03 11.95
C THR A 88 -35.24 77.18 10.70
N GLN A 89 -35.60 77.66 9.51
CA GLN A 89 -35.32 76.96 8.25
C GLN A 89 -33.81 76.82 7.99
N ILE A 90 -33.02 77.87 8.25
CA ILE A 90 -31.56 77.82 8.12
C ILE A 90 -30.97 76.81 9.11
N ASN A 91 -31.43 76.80 10.36
CA ASN A 91 -30.95 75.84 11.35
C ASN A 91 -31.30 74.40 10.97
N GLU A 92 -32.51 74.15 10.46
CA GLU A 92 -32.93 72.84 9.97
C GLU A 92 -32.05 72.37 8.82
N LEU A 93 -31.78 73.25 7.84
CA LEU A 93 -30.87 72.95 6.73
C LEU A 93 -29.42 72.71 7.18
N LEU A 94 -28.94 73.42 8.21
CA LEU A 94 -27.61 73.19 8.77
C LEU A 94 -27.50 71.84 9.47
N VAL A 95 -28.55 71.41 10.19
CA VAL A 95 -28.61 70.09 10.82
C VAL A 95 -28.64 68.98 9.76
N GLU A 96 -29.45 69.13 8.72
CA GLU A 96 -29.50 68.17 7.61
C GLU A 96 -28.15 68.10 6.87
N LEU A 97 -27.48 69.23 6.65
CA LEU A 97 -26.16 69.26 6.01
C LEU A 97 -25.08 68.61 6.89
N ASP A 98 -25.13 68.80 8.21
CA ASP A 98 -24.22 68.14 9.15
C ASP A 98 -24.46 66.63 9.17
N ASP A 99 -25.72 66.18 9.18
CA ASP A 99 -26.06 64.75 9.09
C ASP A 99 -25.54 64.13 7.79
N GLN A 100 -25.74 64.79 6.65
CA GLN A 100 -25.20 64.35 5.37
C GLN A 100 -23.66 64.30 5.36
N LEU A 101 -22.99 65.25 6.02
CA LEU A 101 -21.54 65.24 6.17
C LEU A 101 -21.09 64.04 7.02
N GLN A 102 -21.76 63.79 8.15
CA GLN A 102 -21.47 62.66 9.02
C GLN A 102 -21.68 61.32 8.30
N GLN A 103 -22.76 61.19 7.52
CA GLN A 103 -23.00 60.01 6.68
C GLN A 103 -21.90 59.80 5.64
N GLN A 104 -21.41 60.86 4.99
CA GLN A 104 -20.29 60.75 4.05
C GLN A 104 -18.99 60.34 4.73
N VAL A 105 -18.71 60.86 5.92
CA VAL A 105 -17.52 60.47 6.71
C VAL A 105 -17.61 58.99 7.11
N ALA A 106 -18.76 58.54 7.59
CA ALA A 106 -19.01 57.14 7.94
C ALA A 106 -18.84 56.22 6.72
N LEU A 107 -19.48 56.56 5.59
CA LEU A 107 -19.36 55.78 4.35
C LEU A 107 -17.91 55.70 3.86
N LYS A 108 -17.15 56.79 3.97
CA LYS A 108 -15.73 56.80 3.58
C LYS A 108 -14.89 55.92 4.49
N ALA A 109 -15.18 55.88 5.79
CA ALA A 109 -14.52 54.97 6.73
C ALA A 109 -14.87 53.50 6.40
N ASP A 110 -16.13 53.19 6.11
CA ASP A 110 -16.57 51.85 5.71
C ASP A 110 -15.91 51.40 4.39
N ILE A 111 -15.79 52.30 3.40
CA ILE A 111 -15.08 52.00 2.14
C ILE A 111 -13.59 51.73 2.41
N SER A 112 -12.96 52.50 3.30
CA SER A 112 -11.54 52.30 3.64
C SER A 112 -11.30 50.95 4.30
N THR A 113 -12.13 50.59 5.29
CA THR A 113 -12.02 49.31 6.01
C THR A 113 -12.32 48.12 5.09
N ALA A 114 -13.32 48.23 4.22
CA ALA A 114 -13.60 47.23 3.19
C ALA A 114 -12.43 47.08 2.20
N GLY A 115 -11.80 48.20 1.82
CA GLY A 115 -10.61 48.20 0.96
C GLY A 115 -9.41 47.49 1.60
N GLU A 116 -9.15 47.74 2.88
CA GLU A 116 -8.11 47.05 3.65
C GLU A 116 -8.38 45.54 3.76
N LEU A 117 -9.61 45.16 4.07
CA LEU A 117 -10.02 43.75 4.14
C LEU A 117 -9.85 43.04 2.80
N LEU A 118 -10.22 43.69 1.69
CA LEU A 118 -10.05 43.13 0.35
C LEU A 118 -8.56 42.99 -0.01
N ALA A 119 -7.72 43.93 0.38
CA ALA A 119 -6.27 43.84 0.17
C ALA A 119 -5.66 42.66 0.96
N ASP A 120 -6.07 42.48 2.22
CA ASP A 120 -5.63 41.36 3.06
C ASP A 120 -6.12 40.00 2.53
N GLN A 121 -7.39 39.92 2.12
CA GLN A 121 -7.94 38.72 1.49
C GLN A 121 -7.21 38.38 0.18
N ASN A 122 -6.91 39.38 -0.65
CA ASN A 122 -6.16 39.17 -1.89
C ASN A 122 -4.73 38.67 -1.62
N LEU A 123 -4.07 39.19 -0.57
CA LEU A 123 -2.77 38.69 -0.13
C LEU A 123 -2.86 37.24 0.33
N SER A 124 -3.86 36.90 1.15
CA SER A 124 -4.08 35.53 1.62
C SER A 124 -4.34 34.55 0.47
N MET A 125 -5.13 34.96 -0.53
CA MET A 125 -5.38 34.19 -1.74
C MET A 125 -4.10 33.97 -2.54
N SER A 126 -3.26 34.99 -2.69
CA SER A 126 -1.98 34.86 -3.40
C SER A 126 -1.03 33.89 -2.71
N LEU A 127 -0.96 33.92 -1.37
CA LEU A 127 -0.16 32.99 -0.59
C LEU A 127 -0.68 31.55 -0.72
N LEU A 128 -2.01 31.39 -0.73
CA LEU A 128 -2.62 30.08 -0.91
C LEU A 128 -2.39 29.51 -2.32
N ASP A 129 -2.43 30.35 -3.35
CA ASP A 129 -2.15 29.96 -4.73
C ASP A 129 -0.68 29.53 -4.91
N GLU A 130 0.25 30.23 -4.27
CA GLU A 130 1.67 29.84 -4.22
C GLU A 130 1.85 28.48 -3.56
N GLU A 131 1.18 28.24 -2.43
CA GLU A 131 1.26 26.97 -1.69
C GLU A 131 0.63 25.82 -2.50
N VAL A 132 -0.49 26.04 -3.18
CA VAL A 132 -1.11 25.05 -4.08
C VAL A 132 -0.16 24.71 -5.22
N THR A 133 0.47 25.71 -5.83
CA THR A 133 1.46 25.52 -6.92
C THR A 133 2.68 24.75 -6.42
N ARG A 134 3.16 25.04 -5.21
CA ARG A 134 4.27 24.33 -4.57
C ARG A 134 3.93 22.87 -4.30
N LEU A 135 2.76 22.60 -3.72
CA LEU A 135 2.32 21.23 -3.39
C LEU A 135 2.05 20.40 -4.65
N THR A 136 1.45 20.99 -5.68
CA THR A 136 1.24 20.29 -6.97
C THR A 136 2.57 19.94 -7.65
N GLY A 137 3.57 20.82 -7.59
CA GLY A 137 4.93 20.52 -8.05
C GLY A 137 5.56 19.34 -7.28
N LEU A 138 5.47 19.34 -5.96
CA LEU A 138 5.99 18.25 -5.12
C LEU A 138 5.29 16.91 -5.41
N LEU A 139 3.97 16.91 -5.61
CA LEU A 139 3.22 15.71 -5.98
C LEU A 139 3.67 15.16 -7.34
N ALA A 140 3.83 16.03 -8.34
CA ALA A 140 4.31 15.62 -9.66
C ALA A 140 5.71 14.99 -9.61
N ASP A 141 6.61 15.51 -8.77
CA ASP A 141 7.94 14.94 -8.60
C ASP A 141 7.93 13.61 -7.83
N ARG A 142 7.08 13.48 -6.80
CA ARG A 142 6.87 12.20 -6.11
C ARG A 142 6.29 11.14 -7.04
N ASP A 143 5.37 11.51 -7.93
CA ASP A 143 4.83 10.60 -8.94
C ASP A 143 5.89 10.14 -9.94
N LYS A 144 6.77 11.04 -10.38
CA LYS A 144 7.93 10.66 -11.22
C LYS A 144 8.84 9.70 -10.48
N GLN A 145 9.19 9.99 -9.22
CA GLN A 145 10.01 9.11 -8.38
C GLN A 145 9.36 7.73 -8.20
N LEU A 146 8.06 7.68 -7.94
CA LEU A 146 7.31 6.44 -7.76
C LEU A 146 7.32 5.61 -9.06
N LYS A 147 7.11 6.24 -10.22
CA LYS A 147 7.18 5.56 -11.53
C LYS A 147 8.56 4.97 -11.78
N VAL A 148 9.64 5.72 -11.51
CA VAL A 148 11.02 5.25 -11.65
C VAL A 148 11.26 4.05 -10.72
N THR A 149 10.96 4.19 -9.43
CA THR A 149 11.15 3.12 -8.44
C THR A 149 10.37 1.85 -8.80
N LYS A 150 9.11 1.98 -9.23
CA LYS A 150 8.29 0.86 -9.68
C LYS A 150 8.92 0.14 -10.88
N SER A 151 9.38 0.90 -11.87
CA SER A 151 10.01 0.33 -13.07
C SER A 151 11.32 -0.39 -12.74
N THR A 152 12.14 0.17 -11.84
CA THR A 152 13.39 -0.42 -11.38
C THR A 152 13.15 -1.70 -10.59
N TYR A 153 12.18 -1.67 -9.66
CA TYR A 153 11.78 -2.85 -8.90
C TYR A 153 11.31 -3.99 -9.81
N GLN A 154 10.44 -3.68 -10.79
CA GLN A 154 9.94 -4.67 -11.74
C GLN A 154 11.06 -5.27 -12.61
N ARG A 155 12.00 -4.44 -13.10
CA ARG A 155 13.19 -4.92 -13.83
C ARG A 155 14.04 -5.85 -12.95
N ASN A 156 14.33 -5.44 -11.72
CA ASN A 156 15.13 -6.24 -10.79
C ASN A 156 14.47 -7.59 -10.50
N LEU A 157 13.16 -7.59 -10.19
CA LEU A 157 12.39 -8.80 -9.95
C LEU A 157 12.41 -9.74 -11.17
N SER A 158 12.18 -9.20 -12.37
CA SER A 158 12.22 -10.00 -13.61
C SER A 158 13.61 -10.59 -13.86
N SER A 159 14.67 -9.84 -13.55
CA SER A 159 16.05 -10.30 -13.70
C SER A 159 16.40 -11.42 -12.70
N GLN A 160 15.94 -11.31 -11.45
CA GLN A 160 16.12 -12.33 -10.43
C GLN A 160 15.37 -13.62 -10.82
N LEU A 161 14.11 -13.48 -11.24
CA LEU A 161 13.30 -14.62 -11.69
C LEU A 161 13.95 -15.32 -12.89
N LYS A 162 14.50 -14.57 -13.86
CA LYS A 162 15.24 -15.14 -14.99
C LYS A 162 16.50 -15.89 -14.54
N ARG A 163 17.26 -15.34 -13.58
CA ARG A 163 18.46 -15.99 -13.02
C ARG A 163 18.12 -17.29 -12.28
N GLU A 164 17.12 -17.26 -11.42
CA GLU A 164 16.66 -18.45 -10.68
C GLU A 164 16.10 -19.52 -11.62
N LYS A 165 15.33 -19.13 -12.64
CA LYS A 165 14.86 -20.07 -13.66
C LYS A 165 16.00 -20.69 -14.46
N ALA A 166 17.05 -19.92 -14.76
CA ALA A 166 18.24 -20.44 -15.43
C ALA A 166 19.02 -21.41 -14.54
N ARG A 167 19.16 -21.10 -13.24
CA ARG A 167 19.77 -21.99 -12.23
C ARG A 167 19.01 -23.31 -12.12
N LEU A 168 17.68 -23.25 -11.97
CA LEU A 168 16.83 -24.43 -11.91
C LEU A 168 16.99 -25.31 -13.14
N ARG A 169 16.95 -24.73 -14.35
CA ARG A 169 17.18 -25.49 -15.60
C ARG A 169 18.56 -26.13 -15.64
N SER A 170 19.59 -25.41 -15.21
CA SER A 170 20.95 -25.95 -15.13
C SER A 170 21.04 -27.11 -14.13
N SER A 171 20.40 -27.01 -12.97
CA SER A 171 20.37 -28.09 -11.99
C SER A 171 19.56 -29.29 -12.47
N GLU A 172 18.44 -29.06 -13.16
CA GLU A 172 17.64 -30.13 -13.76
C GLU A 172 18.43 -30.90 -14.82
N GLN A 173 19.20 -30.19 -15.65
CA GLN A 173 20.08 -30.81 -16.65
C GLN A 173 21.21 -31.60 -15.99
N ALA A 174 21.86 -31.06 -14.95
CA ALA A 174 22.90 -31.76 -14.21
C ALA A 174 22.36 -33.04 -13.56
N LEU A 175 21.19 -32.97 -12.93
CA LEU A 175 20.53 -34.11 -12.32
C LEU A 175 20.13 -35.16 -13.37
N ALA A 176 19.67 -34.74 -14.56
CA ALA A 176 19.36 -35.65 -15.65
C ALA A 176 20.61 -36.38 -16.16
N GLN A 177 21.75 -35.69 -16.28
CA GLN A 177 23.03 -36.30 -16.63
C GLN A 177 23.50 -37.28 -15.55
N GLU A 178 23.40 -36.90 -14.28
CA GLU A 178 23.76 -37.77 -13.16
C GLU A 178 22.92 -39.05 -13.13
N LYS A 179 21.60 -38.94 -13.35
CA LYS A 179 20.70 -40.09 -13.48
C LYS A 179 21.09 -41.00 -14.65
N GLN A 180 21.47 -40.45 -15.80
CA GLN A 180 21.94 -41.24 -16.93
C GLN A 180 23.26 -41.96 -16.62
N MET A 181 24.21 -41.27 -15.96
CA MET A 181 25.47 -41.88 -15.55
C MET A 181 25.26 -42.99 -14.51
N LEU A 182 24.39 -42.78 -13.52
CA LEU A 182 24.01 -43.79 -12.54
C LEU A 182 23.37 -45.01 -13.21
N ALA A 183 22.42 -44.82 -14.12
CA ALA A 183 21.82 -45.92 -14.86
C ALA A 183 22.84 -46.73 -15.68
N ALA A 184 23.84 -46.06 -16.27
CA ALA A 184 24.94 -46.72 -16.97
C ALA A 184 25.86 -47.50 -16.02
N GLN A 185 26.16 -46.95 -14.84
CA GLN A 185 26.93 -47.65 -13.81
C GLN A 185 26.18 -48.85 -13.27
N GLU A 186 24.88 -48.73 -12.97
CA GLU A 186 24.04 -49.84 -12.54
C GLU A 186 24.02 -50.96 -13.59
N ALA A 187 23.89 -50.63 -14.88
CA ALA A 187 23.97 -51.60 -15.95
C ALA A 187 25.34 -52.30 -16.02
N ALA A 188 26.44 -51.55 -15.85
CA ALA A 188 27.79 -52.10 -15.84
C ALA A 188 28.03 -53.02 -14.64
N VAL A 189 27.56 -52.64 -13.44
CA VAL A 189 27.65 -53.48 -12.23
C VAL A 189 26.81 -54.74 -12.40
N LYS A 190 25.59 -54.62 -12.93
CA LYS A 190 24.70 -55.76 -13.18
C LYS A 190 25.30 -56.75 -14.19
N SER A 191 25.99 -56.25 -15.22
CA SER A 191 26.76 -57.09 -16.16
C SER A 191 27.86 -57.87 -15.45
N LYS A 192 28.66 -57.20 -14.60
CA LYS A 192 29.75 -57.84 -13.86
C LYS A 192 29.27 -58.84 -12.80
N MET A 193 28.08 -58.64 -12.22
CA MET A 193 27.48 -59.60 -11.30
C MET A 193 27.11 -60.92 -11.98
N GLY A 194 26.81 -60.93 -13.29
CA GLY A 194 26.62 -62.17 -14.05
C GLY A 194 27.85 -63.07 -13.97
N ASP A 195 29.03 -62.49 -14.19
CA ASP A 195 30.32 -63.20 -14.13
C ASP A 195 30.62 -63.77 -12.74
N VAL A 196 30.27 -63.03 -11.67
CA VAL A 196 30.47 -63.51 -10.29
C VAL A 196 29.68 -64.80 -10.03
N SER A 197 28.45 -64.90 -10.54
CA SER A 197 27.64 -66.12 -10.39
C SER A 197 28.23 -67.32 -11.12
N GLU A 198 28.90 -67.11 -12.26
CA GLU A 198 29.61 -68.18 -12.98
C GLU A 198 30.88 -68.60 -12.23
N TRP A 199 31.60 -67.65 -11.65
CA TRP A 199 32.76 -67.93 -10.81
C TRP A 199 32.40 -68.70 -9.54
N GLU A 200 31.28 -68.39 -8.90
CA GLU A 200 30.78 -69.14 -7.74
C GLU A 200 30.44 -70.59 -8.10
N LYS A 201 29.82 -70.83 -9.26
CA LYS A 201 29.54 -72.19 -9.75
C LYS A 201 30.83 -72.96 -10.04
N LYS A 202 31.78 -72.35 -10.75
CA LYS A 202 33.09 -72.96 -11.03
C LYS A 202 33.85 -73.27 -9.75
N LYS A 203 33.80 -72.39 -8.76
CA LYS A 203 34.42 -72.62 -7.44
C LYS A 203 33.81 -73.84 -6.75
N ALA A 204 32.48 -73.95 -6.72
CA ALA A 204 31.80 -75.09 -6.12
C ALA A 204 32.14 -76.42 -6.81
N GLU A 205 32.29 -76.42 -8.14
CA GLU A 205 32.74 -77.59 -8.90
C GLU A 205 34.19 -77.97 -8.56
N PHE A 206 35.10 -77.00 -8.47
CA PHE A 206 36.49 -77.23 -8.06
C PHE A 206 36.59 -77.77 -6.63
N ASP A 207 35.84 -77.20 -5.68
CA ASP A 207 35.83 -77.64 -4.28
C ASP A 207 35.36 -79.11 -4.18
N LYS A 208 34.36 -79.49 -5.00
CA LYS A 208 33.89 -80.88 -5.08
C LYS A 208 34.95 -81.82 -5.63
N LEU A 209 35.63 -81.45 -6.72
CA LEU A 209 36.71 -82.25 -7.32
C LEU A 209 37.91 -82.41 -6.38
N TYR A 210 38.24 -81.36 -5.61
CA TYR A 210 39.31 -81.41 -4.63
C TYR A 210 38.96 -82.33 -3.46
N ALA A 211 37.72 -82.26 -2.95
CA ALA A 211 37.24 -83.14 -1.89
C ALA A 211 37.23 -84.62 -2.31
N SER A 212 36.84 -84.93 -3.55
CA SER A 212 36.88 -86.31 -4.06
C SER A 212 38.32 -86.81 -4.24
N SER A 213 39.21 -85.99 -4.80
CA SER A 213 40.61 -86.37 -5.01
C SER A 213 41.38 -86.59 -3.71
N ALA A 214 41.15 -85.75 -2.69
CA ALA A 214 41.78 -85.92 -1.37
C ALA A 214 41.34 -87.22 -0.69
N LEU A 215 40.05 -87.59 -0.83
CA LEU A 215 39.50 -88.82 -0.27
C LEU A 215 40.05 -90.08 -0.98
N GLU A 216 40.22 -90.03 -2.31
CA GLU A 216 40.83 -91.12 -3.08
C GLU A 216 42.26 -91.41 -2.61
N VAL A 217 43.09 -90.38 -2.45
CA VAL A 217 44.49 -90.53 -1.99
C VAL A 217 44.57 -91.09 -0.57
N GLU A 218 43.65 -90.72 0.32
CA GLU A 218 43.60 -91.29 1.68
C GLU A 218 43.24 -92.78 1.65
N ASN A 219 42.26 -93.16 0.83
CA ASN A 219 41.84 -94.54 0.66
C ASN A 219 42.97 -95.40 0.06
N GLU A 220 43.73 -94.88 -0.92
CA GLU A 220 44.92 -95.53 -1.49
C GLU A 220 45.99 -95.80 -0.43
N LYS A 221 46.34 -94.81 0.39
CA LYS A 221 47.30 -95.00 1.49
C LYS A 221 46.85 -96.04 2.50
N ARG A 222 45.54 -96.09 2.80
CA ARG A 222 44.99 -97.04 3.76
C ARG A 222 45.05 -98.47 3.24
N ILE A 223 44.80 -98.68 1.95
CA ILE A 223 44.91 -100.02 1.37
C ILE A 223 46.35 -100.47 1.22
N ASP A 224 47.27 -99.58 0.83
CA ASP A 224 48.70 -99.90 0.75
C ASP A 224 49.23 -100.36 2.11
N LYS A 225 48.77 -99.73 3.20
CA LYS A 225 49.09 -100.14 4.57
C LYS A 225 48.57 -101.54 4.89
N LEU A 226 47.34 -101.87 4.50
CA LEU A 226 46.77 -103.20 4.70
C LEU A 226 47.52 -104.27 3.88
N MET A 227 47.90 -103.97 2.64
CA MET A 227 48.71 -104.87 1.81
C MET A 227 50.12 -105.07 2.40
N ALA A 228 50.74 -104.01 2.92
CA ALA A 228 52.01 -104.12 3.63
C ALA A 228 51.90 -104.98 4.89
N GLN A 229 50.81 -104.84 5.65
CA GLN A 229 50.52 -105.70 6.81
C GLN A 229 50.40 -107.16 6.40
N PHE A 230 49.64 -107.46 5.34
CA PHE A 230 49.53 -108.81 4.81
C PHE A 230 50.90 -109.39 4.41
N ASN A 231 51.69 -108.65 3.63
CA ASN A 231 53.01 -109.08 3.17
C ASN A 231 53.98 -109.31 4.35
N SER A 232 53.84 -108.56 5.45
CA SER A 232 54.68 -108.69 6.63
C SER A 232 54.48 -109.99 7.41
N LEU A 233 53.29 -110.60 7.31
CA LEU A 233 52.97 -111.85 8.00
C LEU A 233 53.77 -113.04 7.43
N ARG A 234 54.29 -112.91 6.19
CA ARG A 234 55.16 -113.89 5.51
C ARG A 234 54.60 -115.32 5.59
N VAL A 235 53.32 -115.45 5.30
CA VAL A 235 52.61 -116.73 5.29
C VAL A 235 52.37 -117.15 3.85
N ASP A 236 52.73 -118.39 3.52
CA ASP A 236 52.30 -119.00 2.26
C ASP A 236 50.88 -119.52 2.40
N LEU A 237 49.92 -118.89 1.72
CA LEU A 237 48.51 -119.29 1.84
C LEU A 237 48.18 -120.63 1.16
N ASN A 238 49.10 -121.19 0.37
CA ASN A 238 48.93 -122.47 -0.33
C ASN A 238 49.18 -123.70 0.56
N VAL A 239 49.76 -123.53 1.75
CA VAL A 239 50.16 -124.62 2.65
C VAL A 239 49.77 -124.25 4.06
N VAL A 240 49.20 -125.19 4.84
CA VAL A 240 48.88 -124.95 6.26
C VAL A 240 49.80 -125.81 7.11
N ASN A 241 50.72 -125.19 7.86
CA ASN A 241 51.50 -125.91 8.86
C ASN A 241 50.69 -126.04 10.16
N GLU A 242 50.09 -127.21 10.41
CA GLU A 242 49.23 -127.43 11.59
C GLU A 242 50.02 -127.57 12.89
N CYS A 243 51.32 -127.85 12.81
CA CYS A 243 52.17 -128.13 13.96
C CYS A 243 52.91 -126.90 14.51
N ASP A 244 52.98 -125.82 13.74
CA ASP A 244 53.51 -124.52 14.17
C ASP A 244 52.34 -123.60 14.57
N LYS A 245 52.21 -123.35 15.88
CA LYS A 245 51.16 -122.49 16.43
C LYS A 245 51.33 -121.03 16.01
N ASP A 246 52.56 -120.56 15.85
CA ASP A 246 52.86 -119.18 15.45
C ASP A 246 52.58 -118.97 13.96
N TYR A 247 52.80 -120.01 13.14
CA TYR A 247 52.35 -120.02 11.75
C TYR A 247 50.83 -120.00 11.63
N LEU A 248 50.10 -120.83 12.39
CA LEU A 248 48.63 -120.84 12.38
C LEU A 248 48.03 -119.50 12.80
N TYR A 249 48.62 -118.84 13.80
CA TYR A 249 48.21 -117.50 14.21
C TYR A 249 48.37 -116.49 13.07
N ARG A 250 49.57 -116.41 12.47
CA ARG A 250 49.85 -115.52 11.33
C ARG A 250 48.98 -115.86 10.11
N TYR A 251 48.67 -117.13 9.88
CA TYR A 251 47.82 -117.59 8.77
C TYR A 251 46.37 -117.12 8.92
N ASN A 252 45.80 -117.23 10.12
CA ASN A 252 44.46 -116.72 10.40
C ASN A 252 44.40 -115.19 10.35
N GLU A 253 45.45 -114.52 10.84
CA GLU A 253 45.60 -113.07 10.72
C GLU A 253 45.70 -112.63 9.26
N ALA A 254 46.50 -113.33 8.44
CA ALA A 254 46.63 -113.05 7.01
C ALA A 254 45.29 -113.19 6.27
N LYS A 255 44.49 -114.22 6.59
CA LYS A 255 43.13 -114.37 6.07
C LYS A 255 42.22 -113.21 6.46
N SER A 256 42.28 -112.79 7.73
CA SER A 256 41.49 -111.67 8.25
C SER A 256 41.85 -110.35 7.56
N VAL A 257 43.15 -110.07 7.43
CA VAL A 257 43.67 -108.88 6.73
C VAL A 257 43.27 -108.90 5.25
N LEU A 258 43.38 -110.04 4.57
CA LEU A 258 43.00 -110.16 3.16
C LEU A 258 41.49 -109.93 2.95
N ASN A 259 40.64 -110.43 3.85
CA ASN A 259 39.21 -110.16 3.83
C ASN A 259 38.88 -108.68 4.09
N HIS A 260 39.65 -108.03 4.97
CA HIS A 260 39.53 -106.58 5.21
C HIS A 260 39.94 -105.79 3.96
N ILE A 261 41.03 -106.15 3.30
CA ILE A 261 41.45 -105.55 2.02
C ILE A 261 40.31 -105.71 0.99
N ARG A 262 39.77 -106.92 0.81
CA ARG A 262 38.66 -107.19 -0.13
C ARG A 262 37.46 -106.28 0.12
N THR A 263 37.01 -106.21 1.37
CA THR A 263 35.84 -105.42 1.76
C THR A 263 36.11 -103.92 1.57
N PHE A 264 37.33 -103.47 1.85
CA PHE A 264 37.72 -102.07 1.70
C PHE A 264 37.74 -101.65 0.22
N ILE A 265 38.34 -102.46 -0.66
CA ILE A 265 38.36 -102.21 -2.11
C ILE A 265 36.93 -102.11 -2.67
N GLN A 266 36.06 -103.06 -2.29
CA GLN A 266 34.67 -103.09 -2.76
C GLN A 266 33.87 -101.89 -2.26
N LYS A 267 34.04 -101.50 -1.00
CA LYS A 267 33.31 -100.38 -0.39
C LYS A 267 33.67 -99.03 -1.01
N TYR A 268 34.93 -98.85 -1.42
CA TYR A 268 35.46 -97.58 -1.91
C TYR A 268 35.75 -97.59 -3.42
N GLU A 269 35.27 -98.60 -4.16
CA GLU A 269 35.44 -98.74 -5.62
C GLU A 269 36.88 -98.48 -6.10
N MET A 270 37.85 -99.05 -5.39
CA MET A 270 39.27 -98.78 -5.62
C MET A 270 39.73 -99.26 -7.02
N LYS A 271 40.91 -98.81 -7.46
CA LYS A 271 41.48 -99.18 -8.77
C LYS A 271 41.59 -100.71 -8.96
N GLN A 272 41.44 -101.17 -10.21
CA GLN A 272 41.48 -102.59 -10.59
C GLN A 272 42.74 -103.34 -10.12
N GLU A 273 43.87 -102.64 -10.03
CA GLU A 273 45.16 -103.17 -9.55
C GLU A 273 45.06 -103.81 -8.16
N TYR A 274 44.29 -103.20 -7.25
CA TYR A 274 44.09 -103.72 -5.91
C TYR A 274 43.20 -104.97 -5.89
N TYR A 275 42.23 -105.06 -6.81
CA TYR A 275 41.39 -106.26 -6.96
C TYR A 275 42.22 -107.47 -7.41
N PHE A 276 43.18 -107.28 -8.33
CA PHE A 276 44.07 -108.35 -8.77
C PHE A 276 44.91 -108.91 -7.62
N TYR A 277 45.38 -108.05 -6.71
CA TYR A 277 46.11 -108.49 -5.51
C TYR A 277 45.26 -109.42 -4.63
N VAL A 278 44.00 -109.06 -4.38
CA VAL A 278 43.09 -109.89 -3.56
C VAL A 278 42.76 -111.21 -4.25
N ILE A 279 42.40 -111.18 -5.55
CA ILE A 279 42.06 -112.39 -6.31
C ILE A 279 43.24 -113.38 -6.34
N SER A 280 44.45 -112.87 -6.57
CA SER A 280 45.66 -113.69 -6.60
C SER A 280 45.88 -114.42 -5.27
N ASN A 281 45.79 -113.72 -4.13
CA ASN A 281 46.01 -114.30 -2.81
C ASN A 281 44.82 -115.17 -2.32
N ASP A 282 43.58 -114.84 -2.71
CA ASP A 282 42.39 -115.64 -2.38
C ASP A 282 42.37 -117.00 -3.09
N SER A 283 42.85 -117.03 -4.33
CA SER A 283 42.99 -118.27 -5.08
C SER A 283 43.96 -119.24 -4.40
N GLN A 284 44.95 -118.73 -3.65
CA GLN A 284 45.89 -119.54 -2.87
C GLN A 284 45.22 -120.17 -1.64
N ILE A 285 44.29 -119.46 -0.99
CA ILE A 285 43.51 -120.00 0.15
C ILE A 285 42.59 -121.14 -0.28
N THR A 286 41.95 -121.00 -1.43
CA THR A 286 40.89 -121.91 -1.89
C THR A 286 41.43 -123.12 -2.63
N SER A 287 42.59 -123.01 -3.29
CA SER A 287 43.08 -124.07 -4.18
C SER A 287 43.78 -125.24 -3.48
N GLN A 288 44.42 -125.09 -2.30
CA GLN A 288 45.18 -126.19 -1.68
C GLN A 288 45.23 -126.14 -0.14
N ASN A 289 44.32 -126.86 0.53
CA ASN A 289 44.47 -127.21 1.96
C ASN A 289 45.45 -128.38 2.14
N ARG A 290 46.70 -128.26 1.66
CA ARG A 290 47.75 -129.20 2.02
C ARG A 290 48.14 -128.91 3.48
N ARG A 291 47.56 -129.68 4.39
CA ARG A 291 47.91 -129.67 5.81
C ARG A 291 49.22 -130.43 5.96
N LEU A 292 50.26 -129.72 6.35
CA LEU A 292 51.57 -130.30 6.64
C LEU A 292 51.84 -130.15 8.14
N CYS A 293 52.55 -131.11 8.70
CA CYS A 293 53.12 -131.01 10.04
C CYS A 293 54.64 -131.02 9.86
N LEU A 294 55.22 -129.84 9.65
CA LEU A 294 56.66 -129.68 9.63
C LEU A 294 57.07 -129.33 11.05
N LYS A 295 57.69 -130.29 11.75
CA LYS A 295 58.36 -130.04 13.02
C LYS A 295 59.74 -129.49 12.70
N GLU A 296 60.00 -128.24 13.07
CA GLU A 296 61.34 -127.76 13.39
C GLU A 296 61.57 -127.86 14.89
#